data_AF-A0AAT9UZG4-F1
#
_entry.id   AF-A0AAT9UZG4-F1
#
_cell.length_a   1.000
_cell.length_b   1.000
_cell.length_c   1.000
_cell.angle_alpha   90.00
_cell.angle_beta   90.00
_cell.angle_gamma   90.00
#
_symmetry.space_group_name_H-M   'P 1'
#
loop_
_entity.id
_entity.type
_entity.pdbx_description
1 polymer ?
#
loop_
_entity_poly.entity_id
_entity_poly.type
_entity_poly.pdbx_seq_one_letter_code
_entity_poly.pdbx_strand_id
1 'polypeptide(L)'
;MRYLPLFGLLFISGCSHMAHDEWHGQDKAQHFLASAMLAAAGNEYAQHQGINQDRSAAFGFMFSVSLGASKELWDSRPAGSGWSWKDFAWDVAGATTGYSVWQLARH
;
A
#
# COMPACT_ATOMS: atom_id res chain seq x y z
N MET A 1 22.98 -15.41 0.09
CA MET A 1 22.09 -16.39 -0.59
C MET A 1 21.01 -16.95 0.36
N ARG A 2 20.38 -16.13 1.22
CA ARG A 2 19.40 -16.60 2.23
C ARG A 2 17.99 -16.03 2.07
N TYR A 3 17.79 -15.11 1.12
CA TYR A 3 16.50 -14.49 0.79
C TYR A 3 15.85 -15.07 -0.48
N LEU A 4 16.58 -15.90 -1.23
CA LEU A 4 16.08 -16.63 -2.40
C LEU A 4 14.82 -17.49 -2.14
N PRO A 5 14.64 -18.16 -0.98
CA PRO A 5 13.43 -18.96 -0.77
C PRO A 5 12.17 -18.10 -0.52
N LEU A 6 12.30 -16.87 -0.01
CA LEU A 6 11.17 -15.95 0.18
C LEU A 6 10.61 -15.46 -1.17
N PHE A 7 11.48 -15.25 -2.16
CA PHE A 7 11.07 -14.88 -3.51
C PHE A 7 10.35 -16.02 -4.25
N GLY A 8 10.69 -17.29 -3.95
CA GLY A 8 10.03 -18.46 -4.53
C GLY A 8 8.59 -18.67 -4.05
N LEU A 9 8.27 -18.27 -2.82
CA LEU A 9 6.92 -18.35 -2.25
C LEU A 9 5.93 -17.35 -2.89
N LEU A 10 6.43 -16.26 -3.47
CA LEU A 10 5.62 -15.23 -4.18
C LEU A 10 5.08 -15.69 -5.55
N PHE A 11 5.61 -16.79 -6.11
CA PHE A 11 5.18 -17.31 -7.41
C PHE A 11 4.16 -18.45 -7.31
N ILE A 12 3.64 -18.75 -6.11
CA ILE A 12 2.61 -19.78 -5.88
C ILE A 12 1.19 -19.17 -5.89
N SER A 13 1.00 -18.05 -6.59
CA SER A 13 -0.30 -17.43 -6.81
C SER A 13 -1.04 -18.25 -7.86
N GLY A 14 -1.76 -19.30 -7.42
CA GLY A 14 -2.71 -20.02 -8.27
C GLY A 14 -3.71 -19.04 -8.90
N CYS A 15 -4.18 -19.34 -10.12
CA CYS A 15 -5.10 -18.57 -10.96
C CYS A 15 -5.75 -17.36 -10.27
N SER A 16 -5.01 -16.25 -10.17
CA SER A 16 -5.50 -15.03 -9.55
C SER A 16 -6.64 -14.49 -10.41
N HIS A 17 -7.82 -14.35 -9.84
CA HIS A 17 -8.90 -13.60 -10.47
C HIS A 17 -8.43 -12.16 -10.62
N MET A 18 -8.41 -11.63 -11.85
CA MET A 18 -7.93 -10.28 -12.15
C MET A 18 -9.11 -9.34 -12.40
N ALA A 19 -9.06 -8.16 -11.79
CA ALA A 19 -10.07 -7.14 -12.01
C ALA A 19 -9.90 -6.50 -13.40
N HIS A 20 -11.03 -6.17 -14.03
CA HIS A 20 -11.08 -5.37 -15.25
C HIS A 20 -11.76 -4.03 -14.97
N ASP A 21 -10.96 -3.07 -14.53
CA ASP A 21 -11.37 -1.75 -14.07
C ASP A 21 -10.74 -0.63 -14.91
N GLU A 22 -11.04 0.63 -14.61
CA GLU A 22 -10.48 1.79 -15.31
C GLU A 22 -9.35 2.46 -14.50
N TRP A 23 -8.49 3.24 -15.15
CA TRP A 23 -7.40 3.98 -14.46
C TRP A 23 -7.90 5.18 -13.66
N HIS A 24 -9.13 5.62 -13.89
CA HIS A 24 -9.72 6.80 -13.30
C HIS A 24 -11.11 6.50 -12.76
N GLY A 25 -11.50 7.20 -11.70
CA GLY A 25 -12.81 7.06 -11.09
C GLY A 25 -12.78 7.41 -9.61
N GLN A 26 -13.97 7.46 -9.01
CA GLN A 26 -14.12 7.72 -7.57
C GLN A 26 -13.38 6.69 -6.72
N ASP A 27 -13.46 5.42 -7.12
CA ASP A 27 -12.77 4.30 -6.48
C ASP A 27 -11.24 4.51 -6.43
N LYS A 28 -10.63 4.92 -7.54
CA LYS A 28 -9.18 5.21 -7.60
C LYS A 28 -8.78 6.39 -6.71
N ALA A 29 -9.64 7.41 -6.64
CA ALA A 29 -9.42 8.53 -5.73
C ALA A 29 -9.51 8.09 -4.25
N GLN A 30 -10.40 7.15 -3.92
CA GLN A 30 -10.50 6.58 -2.58
C GLN A 30 -9.25 5.78 -2.20
N HIS A 31 -8.75 4.94 -3.09
CA HIS A 31 -7.47 4.24 -2.92
C HIS A 31 -6.32 5.19 -2.63
N PHE A 32 -6.17 6.21 -3.48
CA PHE A 32 -5.15 7.24 -3.30
C PHE A 32 -5.26 7.96 -1.95
N LEU A 33 -6.44 8.49 -1.63
CA LEU A 33 -6.64 9.28 -0.42
C LEU A 33 -6.51 8.44 0.85
N ALA A 34 -7.11 7.25 0.88
CA ALA A 34 -7.00 6.33 2.01
C ALA A 34 -5.54 5.95 2.26
N SER A 35 -4.80 5.59 1.20
CA SER A 35 -3.39 5.24 1.32
C SER A 35 -2.51 6.43 1.74
N ALA A 36 -2.79 7.64 1.27
CA ALA A 36 -2.10 8.84 1.74
C ALA A 36 -2.33 9.08 3.24
N MET A 37 -3.58 8.97 3.70
CA MET A 37 -3.92 9.13 5.11
C MET A 37 -3.28 8.04 5.97
N LEU A 38 -3.34 6.79 5.55
CA LEU A 38 -2.74 5.66 6.27
C LEU A 38 -1.22 5.80 6.38
N ALA A 39 -0.55 6.25 5.32
CA ALA A 39 0.89 6.49 5.36
C ALA A 39 1.24 7.62 6.33
N ALA A 40 0.57 8.76 6.24
CA ALA A 40 0.83 9.88 7.15
C ALA A 40 0.52 9.53 8.61
N ALA A 41 -0.60 8.84 8.88
CA ALA A 41 -0.97 8.38 10.21
C ALA A 41 0.02 7.34 10.77
N GLY A 42 0.47 6.41 9.93
CA GLY A 42 1.50 5.43 10.30
C GLY A 42 2.84 6.08 10.64
N ASN A 43 3.24 7.11 9.87
CA ASN A 43 4.44 7.89 10.15
C ASN A 43 4.34 8.61 11.51
N GLU A 44 3.21 9.28 11.75
CA GLU A 44 2.95 9.97 13.01
C GLU A 44 2.96 9.01 14.19
N TYR A 45 2.27 7.87 14.05
CA TYR A 45 2.24 6.83 15.07
C TYR A 45 3.64 6.31 15.39
N ALA A 46 4.43 5.93 14.38
CA ALA A 46 5.79 5.44 14.56
C ALA A 46 6.67 6.46 15.30
N GLN A 47 6.53 7.75 14.96
CA GLN A 47 7.32 8.78 15.61
C GLN A 47 6.89 8.99 17.06
N HIS A 48 5.60 8.91 17.39
CA HIS A 48 5.12 8.90 18.78
C HIS A 48 5.65 7.72 19.60
N GLN A 49 6.04 6.61 18.95
CA GLN A 49 6.73 5.49 19.60
C GLN A 49 8.25 5.71 19.75
N GLY A 50 8.75 6.92 19.45
CA GLY A 50 10.17 7.26 19.56
C GLY A 50 11.04 6.77 18.40
N ILE A 51 10.44 6.31 17.30
CA ILE A 51 11.18 5.97 16.09
C ILE A 51 11.68 7.27 15.45
N ASN A 52 12.92 7.26 14.95
CA ASN A 52 13.48 8.43 14.28
C ASN A 52 12.66 8.81 13.03
N GLN A 53 12.77 10.06 12.59
CA GLN A 53 11.92 10.62 11.53
C GLN A 53 11.97 9.81 10.23
N ASP A 54 13.16 9.51 9.71
CA ASP A 54 13.31 8.79 8.44
C ASP A 54 12.72 7.38 8.50
N ARG A 55 12.93 6.67 9.61
CA ARG A 55 12.35 5.33 9.82
C ARG A 55 10.85 5.40 10.04
N SER A 56 10.35 6.46 10.67
CA SER A 56 8.91 6.67 10.85
C SER A 56 8.25 6.89 9.50
N ALA A 57 8.86 7.72 8.64
CA ALA A 57 8.41 7.95 7.27
C ALA A 57 8.37 6.65 6.46
N ALA A 58 9.44 5.85 6.53
CA ALA A 58 9.47 4.54 5.86
C ALA A 58 8.42 3.57 6.44
N PHE A 59 8.18 3.60 7.74
CA PHE A 59 7.21 2.75 8.41
C PHE A 59 5.79 2.98 7.90
N GLY A 60 5.30 4.22 7.90
CA GLY A 60 3.91 4.49 7.46
C GLY A 60 3.72 4.23 5.98
N PHE A 61 4.72 4.52 5.14
CA PHE A 61 4.69 4.11 3.72
C PHE A 61 4.51 2.59 3.57
N MET A 62 5.37 1.80 4.22
CA MET A 62 5.31 0.34 4.14
C MET A 62 4.02 -0.22 4.75
N PHE A 63 3.54 0.39 5.84
CA PHE A 63 2.28 0.05 6.48
C PHE A 63 1.11 0.23 5.51
N SER A 64 1.00 1.40 4.87
CA SER A 64 -0.07 1.67 3.91
C SER A 64 -0.01 0.75 2.69
N VAL A 65 1.17 0.57 2.08
CA VAL A 65 1.33 -0.31 0.91
C VAL A 65 0.98 -1.76 1.25
N SER A 66 1.35 -2.22 2.46
CA SER A 66 1.01 -3.57 2.92
C SER A 66 -0.50 -3.77 3.08
N LEU A 67 -1.23 -2.75 3.55
CA LEU A 67 -2.69 -2.79 3.64
C LEU A 67 -3.35 -2.79 2.26
N GLY A 68 -2.88 -1.97 1.32
CA GLY A 68 -3.35 -1.97 -0.08
C GLY A 68 -3.15 -3.33 -0.75
N ALA A 69 -1.93 -3.89 -0.66
CA ALA A 69 -1.64 -5.23 -1.17
C ALA A 69 -2.52 -6.31 -0.51
N SER A 70 -2.78 -6.20 0.80
CA SER A 70 -3.63 -7.16 1.52
C SER A 70 -5.09 -7.06 1.08
N LYS A 71 -5.59 -5.85 0.77
CA LYS A 71 -6.93 -5.62 0.23
C LYS A 71 -7.08 -6.23 -1.16
N GLU A 72 -6.13 -6.00 -2.06
CA GLU A 72 -6.16 -6.58 -3.41
C GLU A 72 -6.02 -8.12 -3.40
N LEU A 73 -5.20 -8.64 -2.47
CA LEU A 73 -5.11 -10.10 -2.25
C LEU A 73 -6.42 -10.67 -1.74
N TRP A 74 -7.11 -9.95 -0.85
CA TRP A 74 -8.44 -10.33 -0.37
C TRP A 74 -9.48 -10.30 -1.50
N ASP A 75 -9.42 -9.30 -2.37
CA ASP A 75 -10.34 -9.17 -3.51
C ASP A 75 -10.10 -10.24 -4.59
N SER A 76 -8.91 -10.87 -4.60
CA SER A 76 -8.58 -12.00 -5.48
C SER A 76 -9.31 -13.31 -5.16
N ARG A 77 -10.08 -13.36 -4.06
CA ARG A 77 -10.90 -14.53 -3.68
C ARG A 77 -12.00 -14.81 -4.74
N PRO A 78 -12.54 -16.04 -4.83
CA PRO A 78 -13.52 -16.39 -5.86
C PRO A 78 -14.80 -15.53 -5.88
N ALA A 79 -15.19 -14.95 -4.74
CA ALA A 79 -16.35 -14.06 -4.62
C ALA A 79 -15.98 -12.56 -4.64
N GLY A 80 -14.72 -12.21 -4.87
CA GLY A 80 -14.24 -10.83 -4.92
C GLY A 80 -14.13 -10.28 -6.35
N SER A 81 -13.74 -9.02 -6.46
CA SER A 81 -13.55 -8.31 -7.75
C SER A 81 -12.33 -8.75 -8.54
N GLY A 82 -11.41 -9.47 -7.91
CA GLY A 82 -10.10 -9.80 -8.46
C GLY A 82 -9.04 -8.77 -8.07
N TRP A 83 -7.77 -9.13 -8.25
CA TRP A 83 -6.63 -8.22 -8.06
C TRP A 83 -6.66 -7.12 -9.12
N SER A 84 -6.65 -5.85 -8.69
CA SER A 84 -6.42 -4.69 -9.55
C SER A 84 -5.01 -4.14 -9.36
N TRP A 85 -4.21 -4.20 -10.43
CA TRP A 85 -2.94 -3.48 -10.47
C TRP A 85 -3.13 -1.96 -10.48
N LYS A 86 -4.29 -1.47 -10.93
CA LYS A 86 -4.57 -0.04 -11.01
C LYS A 86 -4.84 0.50 -9.62
N ASP A 87 -5.66 -0.19 -8.83
CA ASP A 87 -5.87 0.14 -7.42
C ASP A 87 -4.59 0.07 -6.61
N PHE A 88 -3.83 -1.01 -6.77
CA PHE A 88 -2.55 -1.13 -6.08
C PHE A 88 -1.57 0.00 -6.46
N ALA A 89 -1.54 0.43 -7.73
CA ALA A 89 -0.74 1.57 -8.15
C ALA A 89 -1.20 2.88 -7.50
N TRP A 90 -2.52 3.09 -7.39
CA TRP A 90 -3.08 4.24 -6.68
C TRP A 90 -2.82 4.20 -5.17
N ASP A 91 -2.78 3.02 -4.56
CA ASP A 91 -2.37 2.85 -3.17
C ASP A 91 -0.90 3.24 -2.96
N VAL A 92 0.00 2.78 -3.84
CA VAL A 92 1.43 3.16 -3.78
C VAL A 92 1.60 4.66 -4.00
N ALA A 93 0.90 5.25 -4.97
CA ALA A 93 0.94 6.68 -5.24
C ALA A 93 0.40 7.50 -4.04
N GLY A 94 -0.71 7.05 -3.45
CA GLY A 94 -1.29 7.62 -2.25
C GLY A 94 -0.32 7.56 -1.07
N ALA A 95 0.22 6.38 -0.76
CA ALA A 95 1.18 6.18 0.31
C ALA A 95 2.43 7.06 0.14
N THR A 96 2.94 7.20 -1.09
CA THR A 96 4.07 8.10 -1.42
C THR A 96 3.71 9.56 -1.18
N THR A 97 2.47 9.95 -1.48
CA THR A 97 1.97 11.31 -1.23
C THR A 97 1.88 11.56 0.28
N GLY A 98 1.28 10.65 1.04
CA GLY A 98 1.21 10.74 2.51
C GLY A 98 2.59 10.82 3.16
N TYR A 99 3.53 9.99 2.70
CA TYR A 99 4.95 10.06 3.06
C TYR A 99 5.51 11.47 2.85
N SER A 100 5.33 12.02 1.64
CA SER A 100 5.92 13.30 1.24
C SER A 100 5.31 14.47 2.00
N VAL A 101 3.98 14.50 2.14
CA VAL A 101 3.27 15.54 2.89
C VAL A 101 3.68 15.53 4.36
N TRP A 102 3.78 14.35 4.98
CA TRP A 102 4.23 14.24 6.37
C TRP A 102 5.66 14.75 6.56
N GLN A 103 6.57 14.39 5.65
CA GLN A 103 7.95 14.88 5.68
C GLN A 103 8.03 16.40 5.52
N LEU A 104 7.25 16.97 4.59
CA LEU A 104 7.19 18.42 4.36
C LEU A 104 6.60 19.19 5.54
N ALA A 105 5.62 18.64 6.26
CA ALA A 105 5.01 19.29 7.42
C ALA A 105 5.95 19.40 8.64
N ARG A 106 7.14 18.81 8.56
CA ARG A 106 8.12 18.70 9.66
C ARG A 106 9.44 19.39 9.34
N HIS A 107 9.49 20.12 8.24
CA HIS A 107 10.52 21.10 7.89
C HIS A 107 9.98 22.51 8.11
#